data_AF-A0A2G4QZK4-F1
#
_entry.id   AF-A0A2G4QZK4-F1
#
_cell.length_a   1.000
_cell.length_b   1.000
_cell.length_c   1.000
_cell.angle_alpha   90.00
_cell.angle_beta   90.00
_cell.angle_gamma   90.00
#
_symmetry.space_group_name_H-M   'P 1'
#
loop_
_entity.id
_entity.type
_entity.pdbx_description
1 polymer ?
#
loop_
_entity_poly.entity_id
_entity_poly.type
_entity_poly.pdbx_seq_one_letter_code
_entity_poly.pdbx_strand_id
1 'polypeptide(L)'
;MSKPLNEVLLSEIFNAECEARESETLMQVLNLLEILKSKKNNKMARISGELSELLDNEKNFKKISKAKDLNELLDILMNLQKDKMIKVYENSYLEKKFPTLTKDNFLK
;
A
#
# COMPACT_ATOMS: atom_id res chain seq x y z
N MET A 1 -0.43 -44.60 5.70
CA MET A 1 0.67 -43.69 6.08
C MET A 1 0.40 -42.35 5.43
N SER A 2 -0.29 -41.47 6.15
CA SER A 2 -0.73 -40.18 5.64
C SER A 2 0.48 -39.27 5.43
N LYS A 3 0.62 -38.71 4.22
CA LYS A 3 1.63 -37.70 3.93
C LYS A 3 1.44 -36.51 4.88
N PRO A 4 2.52 -35.90 5.40
CA PRO A 4 2.40 -34.80 6.35
C PRO A 4 1.63 -33.64 5.70
N LEU A 5 0.60 -33.16 6.40
CA LEU A 5 -0.28 -32.06 6.00
C LEU A 5 0.49 -30.78 5.58
N ASN A 6 1.74 -30.68 6.01
CA ASN A 6 2.62 -29.53 5.81
C ASN A 6 3.03 -29.33 4.35
N GLU A 7 3.14 -30.39 3.53
CA GLU A 7 3.54 -30.21 2.11
C GLU A 7 2.40 -29.64 1.26
N VAL A 8 1.16 -30.00 1.57
CA VAL A 8 -0.04 -29.46 0.87
C VAL A 8 -0.31 -28.03 1.33
N LEU A 9 -0.23 -27.75 2.64
CA LEU A 9 -0.33 -26.39 3.17
C LEU A 9 0.76 -25.48 2.60
N LEU A 10 2.01 -25.94 2.50
CA LEU A 10 3.07 -25.13 1.89
C LEU A 10 2.80 -24.89 0.41
N SER A 11 2.29 -25.86 -0.36
CA SER A 11 1.94 -25.63 -1.76
C SER A 11 0.76 -24.66 -1.95
N GLU A 12 -0.24 -24.67 -1.06
CA GLU A 12 -1.36 -23.71 -1.10
C GLU A 12 -0.96 -22.32 -0.57
N ILE A 13 -0.06 -22.26 0.41
CA ILE A 13 0.54 -21.01 0.91
C ILE A 13 1.48 -20.40 -0.16
N PHE A 14 2.29 -21.20 -0.85
CA PHE A 14 3.18 -20.76 -1.94
C PHE A 14 2.43 -20.47 -3.25
N ASN A 15 1.30 -21.13 -3.54
CA ASN A 15 0.45 -20.76 -4.68
C ASN A 15 -0.28 -19.43 -4.41
N ALA A 16 -0.58 -19.10 -3.15
CA ALA A 16 -1.03 -17.78 -2.72
C ALA A 16 0.12 -16.73 -2.63
N GLU A 17 1.39 -17.13 -2.76
CA GLU A 17 2.54 -16.22 -2.75
C GLU A 17 2.79 -15.49 -4.09
N CYS A 18 2.05 -15.78 -5.17
CA CYS A 18 2.44 -15.32 -6.51
C CYS A 18 1.53 -14.30 -7.23
N GLU A 19 0.26 -14.10 -6.86
CA GLU A 19 -0.63 -13.21 -7.66
C GLU A 19 -0.66 -11.72 -7.26
N ALA A 20 0.06 -11.29 -6.23
CA ALA A 20 0.15 -9.85 -5.91
C ALA A 20 1.45 -9.46 -5.19
N ARG A 21 2.61 -9.74 -5.80
CA ARG A 21 3.88 -9.10 -5.39
C ARG A 21 3.86 -7.63 -5.80
N GLU A 22 3.13 -6.78 -5.09
CA GLU A 22 3.34 -5.34 -5.17
C GLU A 22 3.88 -4.82 -3.85
N SER A 23 5.20 -4.81 -3.76
CA SER A 23 5.94 -4.30 -2.63
C SER A 23 6.73 -3.08 -3.06
N GLU A 24 6.03 -1.96 -3.18
CA GLU A 24 6.62 -0.62 -3.24
C GLU A 24 5.85 0.29 -2.26
N THR A 25 6.58 1.14 -1.54
CA THR A 25 6.05 2.00 -0.47
C THR A 25 4.84 2.79 -0.94
N LEU A 26 4.91 3.37 -2.14
CA LEU A 26 3.82 4.16 -2.72
C LEU A 26 2.52 3.34 -2.84
N MET A 27 2.59 2.10 -3.35
CA MET A 27 1.40 1.27 -3.54
C MET A 27 0.76 0.87 -2.22
N GLN A 28 1.57 0.59 -1.20
CA GLN A 28 1.07 0.28 0.14
C GLN A 28 0.40 1.49 0.79
N VAL A 29 1.01 2.67 0.63
CA VAL A 29 0.46 3.92 1.17
C VAL A 29 -0.82 4.32 0.45
N LEU A 30 -0.88 4.21 -0.88
CA LEU A 30 -2.11 4.46 -1.65
C LEU A 30 -3.21 3.48 -1.27
N ASN A 31 -2.89 2.21 -1.02
CA ASN A 31 -3.87 1.23 -0.53
C ASN A 31 -4.40 1.59 0.87
N LEU A 32 -3.52 2.06 1.76
CA LEU A 32 -3.93 2.57 3.07
C LEU A 32 -4.87 3.78 2.93
N LEU A 33 -4.51 4.77 2.10
CA LEU A 33 -5.33 5.96 1.87
C LEU A 33 -6.68 5.63 1.22
N GLU A 34 -6.69 4.71 0.25
CA GLU A 34 -7.92 4.20 -0.37
C GLU A 34 -8.86 3.64 0.70
N ILE A 35 -8.35 2.83 1.63
CA ILE A 35 -9.13 2.25 2.72
C ILE A 35 -9.62 3.32 3.69
N LEU A 36 -8.74 4.22 4.14
CA LEU A 36 -9.07 5.29 5.10
C LEU A 36 -10.13 6.26 4.55
N LYS A 37 -10.07 6.56 3.26
CA LYS A 37 -11.07 7.42 2.58
C LYS A 37 -12.31 6.63 2.16
N SER A 38 -12.21 5.31 2.03
CA SER A 38 -13.38 4.48 1.77
C SER A 38 -14.28 4.45 2.99
N LYS A 39 -15.58 4.69 2.82
CA LYS A 39 -16.59 4.50 3.87
C LYS A 39 -16.80 3.02 4.23
N LYS A 40 -15.99 2.10 3.67
CA LYS A 40 -16.12 0.65 3.84
C LYS A 40 -15.09 0.18 4.87
N ASN A 41 -15.56 -0.01 6.10
CA ASN A 41 -14.72 -0.33 7.26
C ASN A 41 -14.20 -1.79 7.32
N ASN A 42 -14.36 -2.57 6.25
CA ASN A 42 -14.12 -4.02 6.25
C ASN A 42 -12.82 -4.44 5.53
N LYS A 43 -12.00 -3.49 5.06
CA LYS A 43 -10.74 -3.79 4.38
C LYS A 43 -9.56 -3.40 5.28
N MET A 44 -8.62 -4.33 5.45
CA MET A 44 -7.33 -4.05 6.09
C MET A 44 -6.31 -3.70 5.02
N ALA A 45 -5.51 -2.66 5.28
CA ALA A 45 -4.38 -2.33 4.43
C ALA A 45 -3.24 -3.32 4.71
N ARG A 46 -2.68 -3.94 3.68
CA ARG A 46 -1.46 -4.73 3.82
C ARG A 46 -0.28 -3.76 3.92
N ILE A 47 0.39 -3.75 5.06
CA ILE A 47 1.50 -2.86 5.39
C ILE A 47 2.77 -3.70 5.57
N SER A 48 3.86 -3.34 4.90
CA SER A 48 5.17 -3.98 5.14
C SER A 48 5.78 -3.54 6.46
N GLY A 49 6.74 -4.31 6.99
CA GLY A 49 7.48 -3.92 8.20
C GLY A 49 8.11 -2.53 8.07
N GLU A 50 8.69 -2.22 6.90
CA GLU A 50 9.25 -0.90 6.60
C GLU A 50 8.21 0.23 6.70
N LEU A 51 7.04 0.04 6.08
CA LEU A 51 5.99 1.04 6.17
C LEU A 51 5.44 1.12 7.60
N SER A 52 5.38 0.02 8.33
CA SER A 52 4.99 0.01 9.75
C SER A 52 5.93 0.88 10.58
N GLU A 53 7.23 0.72 10.45
CA GLU A 53 8.24 1.56 11.15
C GLU A 53 8.07 3.04 10.80
N LEU A 54 7.74 3.36 9.55
CA LEU A 54 7.50 4.73 9.11
C LEU A 54 6.23 5.32 9.74
N LEU A 55 5.17 4.51 9.87
CA LEU A 55 3.86 4.89 10.41
C LEU A 55 3.79 4.86 11.95
N ASP A 56 4.67 4.11 12.62
CA ASP A 56 4.78 4.07 14.09
C ASP A 56 5.02 5.47 14.68
N ASN A 57 5.62 6.36 13.90
CA ASN A 57 5.67 7.77 14.23
C ASN A 57 4.33 8.47 13.88
N GLU A 58 3.56 8.83 14.91
CA GLU A 58 2.26 9.50 14.76
C GLU A 58 2.32 10.77 13.88
N LYS A 59 3.43 11.51 13.91
CA LYS A 59 3.60 12.70 13.04
C LYS A 59 3.69 12.31 11.57
N ASN A 60 4.38 11.21 11.26
CA ASN A 60 4.49 10.71 9.88
C ASN A 60 3.16 10.17 9.39
N PHE A 61 2.46 9.39 10.20
CA PHE A 61 1.11 8.91 9.89
C PHE A 61 0.15 10.09 9.62
N LYS A 62 0.16 11.13 10.46
CA LYS A 62 -0.67 12.33 10.26
C LYS A 62 -0.34 13.08 8.97
N LYS A 63 0.93 13.15 8.57
CA LYS A 63 1.33 13.77 7.30
C LYS A 63 0.80 12.97 6.11
N ILE A 64 1.04 11.65 6.10
CA ILE A 64 0.60 10.77 5.00
C ILE A 64 -0.92 10.76 4.87
N SER A 65 -1.65 10.57 5.98
CA SER A 65 -3.12 10.52 5.98
C SER A 65 -3.79 11.82 5.54
N LYS A 66 -3.11 12.96 5.68
CA LYS A 66 -3.62 14.29 5.32
C LYS A 66 -3.11 14.81 3.98
N ALA A 67 -2.33 14.03 3.23
CA ALA A 67 -1.91 14.41 1.89
C ALA A 67 -3.14 14.76 1.03
N LYS A 68 -3.05 15.85 0.28
CA LYS A 68 -4.14 16.38 -0.56
C LYS A 68 -4.15 15.74 -1.93
N ASP A 69 -2.98 15.45 -2.48
CA ASP A 69 -2.78 14.89 -3.81
C ASP A 69 -1.55 13.98 -3.87
N LEU A 70 -1.37 13.32 -5.02
CA LEU A 70 -0.26 12.41 -5.27
C LEU A 70 1.11 13.11 -5.17
N ASN A 71 1.23 14.37 -5.60
CA ASN A 71 2.51 15.09 -5.58
C ASN A 71 2.94 15.38 -4.14
N GLU A 72 2.03 15.90 -3.31
CA GLU A 72 2.29 16.13 -1.89
C GLU A 72 2.66 14.81 -1.18
N LEU A 73 1.99 13.71 -1.54
CA LEU A 73 2.32 12.40 -1.00
C LEU A 73 3.74 11.96 -1.38
N LEU A 74 4.12 12.11 -2.64
CA LEU A 74 5.46 11.76 -3.11
C LEU A 74 6.53 12.59 -2.40
N ASP A 75 6.31 13.90 -2.24
CA ASP A 75 7.22 14.77 -1.50
C ASP A 75 7.38 14.34 -0.04
N ILE A 76 6.28 13.96 0.63
CA ILE A 76 6.32 13.42 1.99
C ILE A 76 7.16 12.14 2.02
N LEU A 77 6.91 11.20 1.11
CA LEU A 77 7.61 9.92 1.09
C LEU A 77 9.10 10.09 0.76
N MET A 78 9.47 10.95 -0.19
CA MET A 78 10.86 11.27 -0.51
C MET A 78 11.60 11.88 0.69
N ASN A 79 10.93 12.73 1.47
CA ASN A 79 11.53 13.32 2.67
C ASN A 79 11.71 12.31 3.82
N LEU A 80 10.80 11.35 3.94
CA LEU A 80 10.85 10.32 4.98
C LEU A 80 11.78 9.16 4.60
N GLN A 81 11.99 8.93 3.30
CA GLN A 81 12.79 7.83 2.76
C GLN A 81 13.89 8.36 1.82
N LYS A 82 14.74 9.26 2.34
CA LYS A 82 15.74 10.01 1.55
C LYS A 82 16.64 9.16 0.66
N ASP A 83 16.91 7.92 1.07
CA ASP A 83 17.83 7.01 0.38
C ASP A 83 17.11 5.96 -0.48
N LYS A 84 15.79 6.07 -0.66
CA LYS A 84 14.98 5.09 -1.41
C LYS A 84 14.38 5.70 -2.67
N MET A 85 14.51 4.96 -3.76
CA MET A 85 13.80 5.27 -5.00
C MET A 85 12.33 4.89 -4.86
N ILE A 86 11.45 5.84 -5.18
CA ILE A 86 10.01 5.60 -5.26
C ILE A 86 9.65 5.43 -6.72
N LYS A 87 9.20 4.23 -7.09
CA LYS A 87 8.63 4.02 -8.42
C LYS A 87 7.24 4.63 -8.48
N VAL A 88 7.02 5.47 -9.49
CA VAL A 88 5.73 6.08 -9.78
C VAL A 88 5.11 5.36 -10.97
N TYR A 89 3.86 4.95 -10.81
CA TYR A 89 3.09 4.30 -11.87
C TYR A 89 2.32 5.33 -12.69
N GLU A 90 1.98 4.98 -13.92
CA GLU A 90 1.13 5.82 -14.75
C GLU A 90 -0.21 6.11 -14.07
N ASN A 91 -0.70 7.35 -14.20
CA ASN A 91 -1.97 7.77 -13.61
C ASN A 91 -3.13 6.87 -14.03
N SER A 92 -3.18 6.45 -15.29
CA SER A 92 -4.23 5.57 -15.80
C SER A 92 -4.31 4.21 -15.08
N TYR A 93 -3.15 3.71 -14.61
CA TYR A 93 -3.06 2.49 -13.81
C TYR A 93 -3.51 2.74 -12.37
N LEU A 94 -3.03 3.83 -11.76
CA LEU A 94 -3.40 4.22 -10.39
C LEU A 94 -4.90 4.49 -10.26
N GLU A 95 -5.50 5.17 -11.24
CA GLU A 95 -6.93 5.51 -11.24
C GLU A 95 -7.84 4.27 -11.25
N LYS A 96 -7.47 3.27 -12.07
CA LYS A 96 -8.18 1.98 -12.12
C LYS A 96 -8.10 1.23 -10.79
N LYS A 97 -6.97 1.33 -10.10
CA LYS A 97 -6.67 0.56 -8.90
C LYS A 97 -7.19 1.19 -7.62
N PHE A 98 -7.24 2.52 -7.56
CA PHE A 98 -7.67 3.30 -6.39
C PHE A 98 -8.86 4.20 -6.75
N PRO A 99 -10.06 3.60 -6.92
CA PRO A 99 -11.24 4.32 -7.39
C PRO A 99 -11.76 5.35 -6.38
N THR A 100 -11.52 5.19 -5.09
CA THR A 100 -11.92 6.19 -4.08
C THR A 100 -11.02 7.41 -4.18
N LEU A 101 -9.70 7.21 -4.24
CA LEU A 101 -8.74 8.29 -4.45
C LEU A 101 -8.98 9.04 -5.77
N THR A 102 -9.37 8.32 -6.82
CA THR A 102 -9.75 8.94 -8.11
C THR A 102 -10.98 9.84 -7.99
N LYS A 103 -12.03 9.36 -7.30
CA LYS A 103 -13.25 10.15 -7.07
C LYS A 103 -12.99 11.42 -6.25
N ASP A 104 -12.05 11.33 -5.32
CA ASP A 104 -11.63 12.45 -4.49
C ASP A 104 -10.66 13.40 -5.21
N ASN A 105 -10.40 13.21 -6.51
CA ASN A 105 -9.43 13.96 -7.32
C ASN A 105 -7.99 13.91 -6.78
N PHE A 106 -7.65 12.91 -5.96
CA PHE A 106 -6.34 12.80 -5.33
C PHE A 106 -5.22 12.43 -6.33
N LEU A 107 -5.56 11.70 -7.39
CA LEU A 107 -4.63 11.18 -8.40
C LEU A 107 -4.50 12.08 -9.65
N LYS A 108 -5.09 13.28 -9.62
CA LYS A 108 -5.11 14.21 -10.76
C LYS A 108 -3.93 15.16 -10.78
#